data_AF-A0A947YRX2-F1
#
_entry.id   AF-A0A947YRX2-F1
#
_cell.length_a   1.000
_cell.length_b   1.000
_cell.length_c   1.000
_cell.angle_alpha   90.00
_cell.angle_beta   90.00
_cell.angle_gamma   90.00
#
_symmetry.space_group_name_H-M   'P 1'
#
loop_
_entity.id
_entity.type
_entity.pdbx_description
1 polymer ?
#
loop_
_entity_poly.entity_id
_entity_poly.type
_entity_poly.pdbx_seq_one_letter_code
_entity_poly.pdbx_strand_id
1 'polypeptide(L)'
;MAVVKATAAEHVEMMILSKFQPSQSATKKLTLELEYDPKTHQYVAACPELDLATADDKEEEAVEDLVEAIKEYAQDYLERLDLFAGSPNRGAHLPLILLVASCISRADIRRLLVVPSKRMS
;
A
#
# COMPACT_ATOMS: atom_id res chain seq x y z
N MET A 1 -0.30 -44.12 -5.97
CA MET A 1 -0.84 -42.78 -6.29
C MET A 1 -0.93 -42.00 -4.99
N ALA A 2 -0.10 -40.98 -4.80
CA ALA A 2 -0.19 -40.10 -3.64
C ALA A 2 -1.12 -38.93 -3.97
N VAL A 3 -2.25 -38.81 -3.26
CA VAL A 3 -3.11 -37.63 -3.34
C VAL A 3 -2.48 -36.58 -2.44
N VAL A 4 -1.82 -35.59 -3.05
CA VAL A 4 -1.28 -34.43 -2.32
C VAL A 4 -2.49 -33.63 -1.82
N LYS A 5 -2.77 -33.70 -0.51
CA LYS A 5 -3.80 -32.85 0.11
C LYS A 5 -3.19 -31.47 0.27
N ALA A 6 -3.59 -30.54 -0.60
CA ALA A 6 -3.32 -29.13 -0.39
C ALA A 6 -3.91 -28.69 0.95
N THR A 7 -3.10 -28.03 1.75
CA THR A 7 -3.45 -27.44 3.04
C THR A 7 -4.49 -26.34 2.87
N ALA A 8 -5.22 -26.00 3.94
CA ALA A 8 -6.22 -24.93 3.90
C ALA A 8 -5.62 -23.57 3.50
N ALA A 9 -4.34 -23.32 3.82
CA ALA A 9 -3.61 -22.12 3.41
C ALA A 9 -3.41 -22.06 1.89
N GLU A 10 -2.98 -23.17 1.26
CA GLU A 10 -2.80 -23.27 -0.19
C GLU A 10 -4.14 -23.10 -0.94
N HIS A 11 -5.27 -23.51 -0.33
CA HIS A 11 -6.61 -23.30 -0.89
C HIS A 11 -7.04 -21.82 -0.88
N VAL A 12 -6.71 -21.07 0.18
CA VAL A 12 -6.99 -19.64 0.27
C VAL A 12 -6.13 -18.86 -0.73
N GLU A 13 -4.86 -19.22 -0.85
CA GLU A 13 -3.93 -18.63 -1.81
C GLU A 13 -4.40 -18.85 -3.27
N MET A 14 -4.83 -20.08 -3.59
CA MET A 14 -5.44 -20.40 -4.89
C MET A 14 -6.78 -19.68 -5.12
N MET A 15 -7.56 -19.40 -4.08
CA MET A 15 -8.81 -18.63 -4.19
C MET A 15 -8.56 -17.14 -4.41
N ILE A 16 -7.55 -16.55 -3.76
CA ILE A 16 -7.15 -15.15 -3.97
C ILE A 16 -6.60 -14.99 -5.39
N LEU A 17 -5.74 -15.89 -5.84
CA LEU A 17 -5.13 -15.84 -7.18
C LEU A 17 -6.14 -16.12 -8.32
N SER A 18 -7.13 -16.98 -8.11
CA SER A 18 -8.14 -17.29 -9.14
C SER A 18 -9.26 -16.25 -9.26
N LYS A 19 -9.53 -15.49 -8.19
CA LYS A 19 -10.52 -14.39 -8.19
C LYS A 19 -9.90 -13.03 -8.48
N PHE A 20 -8.58 -12.89 -8.33
CA PHE A 20 -7.85 -11.71 -8.79
C PHE A 20 -7.71 -11.76 -10.31
N GLN A 21 -8.79 -11.40 -11.00
CA GLN A 21 -8.68 -11.03 -12.41
C GLN A 21 -8.12 -9.60 -12.45
N PRO A 22 -6.93 -9.35 -13.04
CA PRO A 22 -6.51 -8.00 -13.37
C PRO A 22 -7.36 -7.51 -14.55
N SER A 23 -8.66 -7.32 -14.32
CA SER A 23 -9.56 -6.74 -15.31
C SER A 23 -9.35 -5.23 -15.28
N GLN A 24 -8.82 -4.72 -16.38
CA GLN A 24 -8.55 -3.31 -16.62
C GLN A 24 -9.75 -2.41 -16.32
N SER A 25 -9.52 -1.29 -15.62
CA SER A 25 -10.01 0.07 -15.95
C SER A 25 -10.08 0.95 -14.69
N ALA A 26 -8.89 1.42 -14.29
CA ALA A 26 -8.56 2.59 -13.46
C ALA A 26 -7.24 2.24 -12.77
N THR A 27 -6.13 2.80 -13.22
CA THR A 27 -4.86 2.79 -12.47
C THR A 27 -5.11 3.55 -11.17
N LYS A 28 -5.63 2.86 -10.14
CA LYS A 28 -5.69 3.43 -8.80
C LYS A 28 -4.25 3.79 -8.43
N LYS A 29 -4.07 5.08 -8.17
CA LYS A 29 -2.81 5.68 -7.74
C LYS A 29 -3.01 6.09 -6.30
N LEU A 30 -1.92 6.05 -5.54
CA LEU A 30 -1.88 6.55 -4.18
C LEU A 30 -1.42 8.01 -4.23
N THR A 31 -2.01 8.87 -3.42
CA THR A 31 -1.61 10.26 -3.34
C THR A 31 -0.32 10.36 -2.54
N LEU A 32 0.66 11.10 -3.05
CA LEU A 32 1.82 11.54 -2.27
C LEU A 32 1.62 13.02 -1.91
N GLU A 33 1.38 13.27 -0.64
CA GLU A 33 1.43 14.61 -0.07
C GLU A 33 2.81 14.84 0.54
N LEU A 34 3.45 15.96 0.17
CA LEU A 34 4.79 16.30 0.62
C LEU A 34 4.79 17.74 1.13
N GLU A 35 5.23 17.92 2.37
CA GLU A 35 5.28 19.21 3.05
C GLU A 35 6.59 19.36 3.82
N TYR A 36 7.14 20.57 3.90
CA TYR A 36 8.28 20.88 4.77
C TYR A 36 7.76 21.54 6.05
N ASP A 37 8.07 20.96 7.21
CA ASP A 37 7.73 21.53 8.52
C ASP A 37 8.88 22.44 9.00
N PRO A 38 8.70 23.78 9.03
CA PRO A 38 9.74 24.71 9.45
C PRO A 38 10.04 24.68 10.95
N LYS A 39 9.22 24.01 11.78
CA LYS A 39 9.45 23.89 13.23
C LYS A 39 10.40 22.75 13.56
N THR A 40 10.27 21.64 12.84
CA THR A 40 11.12 20.44 13.01
C THR A 40 12.29 20.42 12.04
N HIS A 41 12.23 21.24 10.98
CA HIS A 41 13.16 21.25 9.86
C HIS A 41 13.16 19.95 9.03
N GLN A 42 12.01 19.26 8.96
CA GLN A 42 11.87 17.98 8.28
C GLN A 42 10.89 18.05 7.13
N TYR A 43 11.09 17.18 6.14
CA TYR A 43 10.12 16.89 5.10
C TYR A 43 9.20 15.78 5.58
N VAL A 44 7.90 15.97 5.42
CA VAL A 44 6.86 15.00 5.75
C VAL A 44 6.26 14.49 4.46
N ALA A 45 6.33 13.18 4.24
CA ALA A 45 5.69 12.48 3.14
C ALA A 45 4.49 11.69 3.68
N ALA A 46 3.31 11.84 3.07
CA ALA A 46 2.08 11.20 3.52
C ALA A 46 1.30 10.54 2.37
N CYS A 47 0.61 9.44 2.72
CA CYS A 47 -0.34 8.73 1.87
C CYS A 47 -1.71 8.69 2.60
N PRO A 48 -2.57 9.69 2.38
CA PRO A 48 -3.85 9.82 3.10
C PRO A 48 -4.76 8.61 2.96
N GLU A 49 -4.75 7.93 1.81
CA GLU A 49 -5.60 6.77 1.55
C GLU A 49 -5.24 5.55 2.42
N LEU A 50 -4.02 5.51 2.95
CA LEU A 50 -3.56 4.46 3.85
C LEU A 50 -3.38 4.93 5.30
N ASP A 51 -3.61 6.23 5.57
CA ASP A 51 -3.37 6.86 6.88
C ASP A 51 -1.93 6.65 7.36
N LEU A 52 -0.97 6.89 6.46
CA LEU A 52 0.47 6.75 6.70
C LEU A 52 1.20 8.07 6.44
N ALA A 53 2.16 8.39 7.29
CA ALA A 53 3.07 9.50 7.11
C ALA A 53 4.45 9.17 7.71
N THR A 54 5.49 9.67 7.08
CA THR A 54 6.89 9.56 7.50
C THR A 54 7.55 10.93 7.42
N ALA A 55 8.63 11.13 8.18
CA ALA A 55 9.35 12.39 8.20
C ALA A 55 10.86 12.16 8.26
N ASP A 56 11.60 12.90 7.45
CA ASP A 56 13.06 12.87 7.42
C ASP A 56 13.62 14.27 7.15
N ASP A 57 14.89 14.50 7.45
CA ASP A 57 15.60 15.74 7.18
C ASP A 57 15.77 16.00 5.67
N LYS A 58 15.65 14.95 4.83
CA LYS A 58 15.72 15.03 3.37
C LYS A 58 14.41 14.59 2.72
N GLU A 59 13.99 15.36 1.72
CA GLU A 59 12.76 15.10 0.95
C GLU A 59 12.67 13.68 0.40
N GLU A 60 13.70 13.19 -0.30
CA GLU A 60 13.66 11.87 -0.92
C GLU A 60 13.67 10.74 0.11
N GLU A 61 14.39 10.91 1.23
CA GLU A 61 14.41 9.89 2.30
C GLU A 61 13.05 9.77 2.96
N ALA A 62 12.35 10.90 3.21
CA ALA A 62 10.98 10.86 3.72
C ALA A 62 10.05 10.07 2.79
N VAL A 63 10.21 10.21 1.48
CA VAL A 63 9.42 9.46 0.49
C VAL A 63 9.81 7.98 0.44
N GLU A 64 11.09 7.65 0.53
CA GLU A 64 11.55 6.25 0.58
C GLU A 64 11.11 5.54 1.86
N ASP A 65 11.09 6.26 2.99
CA ASP A 65 10.51 5.78 4.24
C ASP A 65 9.02 5.54 4.10
N LEU A 66 8.28 6.42 3.41
CA LEU A 66 6.85 6.21 3.14
C LEU A 66 6.64 4.95 2.29
N VAL A 67 7.48 4.71 1.29
CA VAL A 67 7.42 3.51 0.45
C VAL A 67 7.62 2.24 1.28
N GLU A 68 8.60 2.24 2.19
CA GLU A 68 8.81 1.10 3.10
C GLU A 68 7.64 0.93 4.07
N ALA A 69 7.14 2.02 4.68
CA ALA A 69 5.99 1.98 5.56
C ALA A 69 4.72 1.44 4.87
N ILE A 70 4.48 1.79 3.60
CA ILE A 70 3.38 1.24 2.80
C ILE A 70 3.54 -0.26 2.59
N LYS A 71 4.77 -0.71 2.28
CA LYS A 71 5.07 -2.13 2.08
C LYS A 71 4.87 -2.93 3.36
N GLU A 72 5.44 -2.47 4.47
CA GLU A 72 5.29 -3.10 5.79
C GLU A 72 3.83 -3.13 6.22
N TYR A 73 3.10 -2.01 6.04
CA TYR A 73 1.67 -1.96 6.34
C TYR A 73 0.86 -2.96 5.51
N ALA A 74 1.18 -3.11 4.23
CA ALA A 74 0.51 -4.09 3.38
C ALA A 74 0.79 -5.54 3.80
N GLN A 75 2.01 -5.84 4.24
CA GLN A 75 2.38 -7.15 4.78
C GLN A 75 1.61 -7.44 6.08
N ASP A 76 1.68 -6.54 7.05
CA ASP A 76 0.96 -6.64 8.33
C ASP A 76 -0.55 -6.78 8.13
N TYR A 77 -1.11 -6.03 7.17
CA TYR A 77 -2.53 -6.10 6.85
C TYR A 77 -2.91 -7.49 6.37
N LEU A 78 -2.13 -8.09 5.47
CA LEU A 78 -2.42 -9.42 4.92
C LEU A 78 -2.20 -10.54 5.95
N GLU A 79 -1.18 -10.42 6.80
CA GLU A 79 -0.95 -11.37 7.91
C GLU A 79 -2.10 -11.39 8.91
N ARG A 80 -2.78 -10.25 9.09
CA ARG A 80 -3.89 -10.07 10.03
C ARG A 80 -5.17 -9.65 9.32
N LEU A 81 -5.42 -10.24 8.16
CA LEU A 81 -6.51 -9.86 7.24
C LEU A 81 -7.86 -9.76 7.94
N ASP A 82 -8.24 -10.76 8.73
CA ASP A 82 -9.55 -10.80 9.42
C ASP A 82 -9.74 -9.64 10.40
N LEU A 83 -8.66 -9.20 11.06
CA LEU A 83 -8.69 -8.09 12.00
C LEU A 83 -8.85 -6.75 11.27
N PHE A 84 -8.04 -6.52 10.24
CA PHE A 84 -7.99 -5.22 9.57
C PHE A 84 -9.16 -5.02 8.60
N ALA A 85 -9.51 -6.05 7.83
CA ALA A 85 -10.65 -6.00 6.90
C ALA A 85 -11.99 -5.80 7.60
N GLY A 86 -12.14 -6.31 8.83
CA GLY A 86 -13.35 -6.11 9.64
C GLY A 86 -13.40 -4.76 10.39
N SER A 87 -12.32 -3.97 10.37
CA SER A 87 -12.27 -2.73 11.15
C SER A 87 -12.99 -1.56 10.44
N PRO A 88 -13.77 -0.73 11.15
CA PRO A 88 -14.50 0.39 10.55
C PRO A 88 -13.63 1.39 9.78
N ASN A 89 -12.38 1.57 10.22
CA ASN A 89 -11.48 2.58 9.66
C ASN A 89 -10.53 2.02 8.60
N ARG A 90 -10.24 0.70 8.59
CA ARG A 90 -9.22 0.11 7.70
C ARG A 90 -9.80 -0.91 6.71
N GLY A 91 -11.05 -1.34 6.86
CA GLY A 91 -11.67 -2.29 5.92
C GLY A 91 -11.67 -1.78 4.47
N ALA A 92 -11.75 -0.46 4.27
CA ALA A 92 -11.66 0.17 2.96
C ALA A 92 -10.25 0.12 2.34
N HIS A 93 -9.20 -0.24 3.09
CA HIS A 93 -7.82 -0.26 2.59
C HIS A 93 -7.55 -1.52 1.77
N LEU A 94 -8.32 -2.61 1.95
CA LEU A 94 -8.05 -3.90 1.30
C LEU A 94 -7.80 -3.81 -0.23
N PRO A 95 -8.59 -3.08 -1.03
CA PRO A 95 -8.31 -2.93 -2.46
C PRO A 95 -6.97 -2.24 -2.76
N LEU A 96 -6.53 -1.32 -1.91
CA LEU A 96 -5.24 -0.63 -2.02
C LEU A 96 -4.10 -1.53 -1.55
N ILE A 97 -4.31 -2.31 -0.48
CA ILE A 97 -3.36 -3.31 -0.02
C ILE A 97 -3.10 -4.37 -1.10
N LEU A 98 -4.14 -4.86 -1.79
CA LEU A 98 -3.99 -5.80 -2.90
C LEU A 98 -3.24 -5.18 -4.08
N LEU A 99 -3.45 -3.89 -4.36
CA LEU A 99 -2.67 -3.16 -5.36
C LEU A 99 -1.19 -3.11 -4.97
N VAL A 100 -0.87 -2.72 -3.73
CA VAL A 100 0.51 -2.68 -3.22
C VAL A 100 1.13 -4.07 -3.22
N ALA A 101 0.41 -5.11 -2.82
CA ALA A 101 0.88 -6.49 -2.81
C ALA A 101 1.16 -7.06 -4.21
N SER A 102 0.56 -6.47 -5.26
CA SER A 102 0.86 -6.82 -6.65
C SER A 102 2.17 -6.21 -7.18
N CYS A 103 2.77 -5.26 -6.45
CA CYS A 103 4.08 -4.71 -6.77
C CYS A 103 5.19 -5.70 -6.42
N ILE A 104 6.13 -5.87 -7.34
CA ILE A 104 7.25 -6.83 -7.18
C ILE A 104 8.45 -6.15 -6.50
N SER A 105 8.52 -4.82 -6.55
CA SER A 105 9.63 -4.04 -6.02
C SER A 105 9.19 -2.74 -5.34
N ARG A 106 10.06 -2.18 -4.48
CA ARG A 106 9.90 -0.82 -3.93
C ARG A 106 9.72 0.23 -5.03
N ALA A 107 10.43 0.06 -6.15
CA ALA A 107 10.30 0.96 -7.30
C ALA A 107 8.89 0.94 -7.92
N ASP A 108 8.18 -0.20 -7.85
CA ASP A 108 6.80 -0.28 -8.33
C ASP A 108 5.85 0.44 -7.37
N ILE A 109 6.03 0.28 -6.06
CA ILE A 109 5.27 1.01 -5.04
C ILE A 109 5.49 2.52 -5.19
N ARG A 110 6.75 2.95 -5.38
CA ARG A 110 7.10 4.36 -5.66
C ARG A 110 6.37 4.91 -6.88
N ARG A 111 6.15 4.11 -7.93
CA ARG A 111 5.38 4.52 -9.13
C ARG A 111 3.88 4.61 -8.90
N LEU A 112 3.34 3.95 -7.86
CA LEU A 112 1.94 4.11 -7.47
C LEU A 112 1.69 5.47 -6.82
N LEU A 113 2.69 6.03 -6.14
CA LEU A 113 2.63 7.33 -5.49
C LEU A 113 2.68 8.46 -6.52
N VAL A 114 1.68 9.35 -6.46
CA VAL A 114 1.56 10.47 -7.39
C VAL A 114 1.30 11.75 -6.62
N VAL A 115 2.13 12.76 -6.88
CA VAL A 115 1.91 14.11 -6.36
C VAL A 115 0.72 14.70 -7.13
N PRO A 116 -0.38 15.07 -6.46
CA PRO A 116 -1.53 15.66 -7.13
C PRO A 116 -1.09 16.97 -7.78
N SER A 117 -1.27 17.09 -9.10
CA SER A 117 -1.00 18.34 -9.78
C SER A 117 -1.94 19.39 -9.18
N LYS A 118 -1.39 20.34 -8.41
CA LYS A 118 -2.14 21.51 -7.96
C LYS A 118 -2.84 22.10 -9.18
N ARG A 119 -4.19 22.09 -9.21
CA ARG A 119 -4.92 22.98 -10.11
C ARG A 119 -4.58 24.38 -9.62
N MET A 120 -3.69 25.06 -10.33
CA MET A 120 -3.54 26.51 -10.20
C MET A 120 -4.95 27.08 -10.38
N SER A 121 -5.48 27.64 -9.29
CA SER A 121 -6.70 28.44 -9.31
C SER A 121 -6.31 29.89 -9.53
#